data_AF-A0A9Q3L895-F1
#
_entry.id   AF-A0A9Q3L895-F1
#
_cell.length_a   1.000
_cell.length_b   1.000
_cell.length_c   1.000
_cell.angle_alpha   90.00
_cell.angle_beta   90.00
_cell.angle_gamma   90.00
#
_symmetry.space_group_name_H-M   'P 1'
#
loop_
_entity.id
_entity.type
_entity.pdbx_description
1 polymer ?
#
loop_
_entity_poly.entity_id
_entity_poly.type
_entity_poly.pdbx_seq_one_letter_code
_entity_poly.pdbx_strand_id
1 'polypeptide(L)' 'MTKELQQDTQKNTDKKQKIKLIITIVIIVLLLVFIAVMIAYISDFFIYKDTVKDGLLWTVSQREHGLFGIF' A
#
# COMPACT_ATOMS: atom_id res chain seq x y z
N MET A 1 42.31 -17.40 -14.77
CA MET A 1 41.72 -16.07 -15.02
C MET A 1 40.23 -16.12 -15.39
N THR A 2 39.77 -17.08 -16.21
CA THR A 2 38.35 -17.19 -16.62
C THR A 2 37.39 -17.65 -15.52
N LYS A 3 37.82 -18.51 -14.59
CA LYS A 3 36.96 -19.04 -13.50
C LYS A 3 36.57 -17.97 -12.47
N GLU A 4 37.46 -17.03 -12.17
CA GLU A 4 37.19 -15.96 -11.20
C GLU A 4 36.18 -14.94 -11.74
N LEU A 5 36.29 -14.60 -13.03
CA LEU A 5 35.35 -13.72 -13.72
C LEU A 5 33.93 -14.31 -13.79
N GLN A 6 33.80 -15.62 -13.97
CA GLN A 6 32.49 -16.31 -13.95
C GLN A 6 31.89 -16.36 -12.54
N GLN A 7 32.70 -16.61 -11.52
CA GLN A 7 32.26 -16.65 -10.12
C GLN A 7 31.78 -15.28 -9.62
N ASP A 8 32.48 -14.20 -9.97
CA ASP A 8 32.07 -12.83 -9.60
C ASP A 8 30.82 -12.35 -10.34
N THR A 9 30.65 -12.77 -11.60
CA THR A 9 29.44 -12.46 -12.39
C THR A 9 28.21 -13.18 -11.82
N GLN A 10 28.35 -14.45 -11.45
CA GLN A 10 27.27 -15.24 -10.87
C GLN A 10 26.86 -14.70 -9.48
N LYS A 11 27.84 -14.43 -8.61
CA LYS A 11 27.61 -13.86 -7.27
C LYS A 11 26.91 -12.48 -7.30
N ASN A 12 27.21 -11.65 -8.30
CA ASN A 12 26.54 -10.35 -8.47
C ASN A 12 25.10 -10.50 -8.99
N THR A 13 24.84 -11.49 -9.83
CA THR A 13 23.50 -11.78 -10.36
C THR A 13 22.58 -12.26 -9.25
N ASP A 14 23.06 -13.16 -8.39
CA ASP A 14 22.30 -13.68 -7.24
C ASP A 14 21.98 -12.59 -6.21
N LYS A 15 22.93 -11.67 -5.96
CA LYS A 15 22.70 -10.51 -5.07
C LYS A 15 21.61 -9.57 -5.61
N LYS A 16 21.62 -9.28 -6.91
CA LYS A 16 20.59 -8.45 -7.56
C LYS A 16 19.21 -9.10 -7.50
N GLN A 17 19.13 -10.42 -7.67
CA GLN A 17 17.88 -11.18 -7.55
C GLN A 17 17.31 -11.12 -6.13
N LYS A 18 18.15 -11.27 -5.10
CA LYS A 18 17.72 -11.15 -3.69
C LYS A 18 17.18 -9.77 -3.36
N ILE A 19 17.84 -8.71 -3.83
CA ILE A 19 17.38 -7.33 -3.62
C ILE A 19 16.03 -7.10 -4.30
N LYS A 20 15.85 -7.59 -5.53
CA LYS A 20 14.57 -7.49 -6.25
C LYS A 20 13.44 -8.18 -5.49
N LEU A 21 13.70 -9.36 -4.94
CA LEU A 21 12.73 -10.11 -4.14
C LEU A 21 12.30 -9.33 -2.88
N ILE A 22 13.26 -8.74 -2.15
CA ILE A 22 12.96 -7.92 -0.97
C ILE A 22 12.09 -6.72 -1.35
N ILE A 23 12.44 -6.01 -2.42
CA ILE A 23 11.68 -4.85 -2.90
C ILE A 23 10.25 -5.26 -3.26
N THR A 24 10.07 -6.39 -3.97
CA THR A 24 8.75 -6.90 -4.32
C THR A 24 7.90 -7.21 -3.09
N ILE A 25 8.48 -7.85 -2.06
CA ILE A 25 7.77 -8.12 -0.81
C ILE A 25 7.32 -6.82 -0.14
N VAL A 26 8.21 -5.82 -0.05
CA VAL A 26 7.89 -4.52 0.55
C VAL A 26 6.73 -3.84 -0.19
N ILE A 27 6.74 -3.85 -1.53
CA ILE A 27 5.65 -3.29 -2.34
C ILE A 27 4.33 -4.01 -2.09
N ILE A 28 4.35 -5.35 -2.01
CA ILE A 28 3.13 -6.13 -1.74
C ILE A 28 2.57 -5.81 -0.36
N VAL A 29 3.42 -5.71 0.66
CA VAL A 29 2.98 -5.34 2.02
C VAL A 29 2.35 -3.95 2.03
N LEU A 30 2.99 -2.96 1.37
CA LEU A 30 2.43 -1.62 1.25
C LEU A 30 1.07 -1.62 0.53
N LEU A 31 0.93 -2.42 -0.52
CA LEU A 31 -0.31 -2.55 -1.26
C LEU A 31 -1.42 -3.18 -0.41
N LEU A 32 -1.10 -4.20 0.39
CA LEU A 32 -2.06 -4.81 1.32
C LEU A 32 -2.52 -3.83 2.39
N VAL A 33 -1.61 -3.05 2.96
CA VAL A 33 -1.94 -1.99 3.92
C VAL A 33 -2.84 -0.94 3.27
N PHE A 34 -2.51 -0.52 2.05
CA PHE A 34 -3.32 0.45 1.30
C PHE A 34 -4.74 -0.05 1.07
N ILE A 35 -4.92 -1.31 0.66
CA ILE A 35 -6.24 -1.93 0.49
C ILE A 35 -7.00 -1.96 1.83
N ALA A 36 -6.34 -2.34 2.92
CA ALA A 36 -6.97 -2.39 4.24
C ALA A 36 -7.46 -1.00 4.68
N VAL A 37 -6.66 0.04 4.45
CA VAL A 37 -7.06 1.43 4.71
C VAL A 37 -8.27 1.81 3.85
N MET A 38 -8.26 1.51 2.55
CA MET A 38 -9.40 1.81 1.66
C MET A 38 -10.69 1.12 2.10
N ILE A 39 -10.62 -0.15 2.52
CA ILE A 39 -11.77 -0.87 3.06
C ILE A 39 -12.25 -0.19 4.35
N ALA A 40 -11.36 0.20 5.26
CA ALA A 40 -11.73 0.89 6.49
C ALA A 40 -12.46 2.23 6.20
N TYR A 41 -11.98 3.02 5.23
CA TYR A 41 -12.67 4.25 4.81
C TYR A 41 -14.06 3.98 4.24
N ILE A 42 -14.23 2.93 3.44
CA ILE A 42 -15.53 2.55 2.88
C ILE A 42 -16.47 2.04 3.98
N SER A 43 -15.98 1.18 4.88
CA SER A 43 -16.75 0.65 5.99
C SER A 43 -17.21 1.76 6.95
N ASP A 44 -16.34 2.70 7.29
CA ASP A 44 -16.69 3.85 8.12
C ASP A 44 -17.78 4.70 7.45
N PHE A 45 -17.68 4.94 6.14
CA PHE A 45 -18.74 5.61 5.38
C PHE A 45 -20.08 4.86 5.49
N PHE A 46 -20.10 3.55 5.22
CA PHE A 46 -21.34 2.76 5.25
C PHE A 46 -21.99 2.65 6.63
N ILE A 47 -21.20 2.62 7.70
CA ILE A 47 -21.72 2.58 9.08
C ILE A 47 -22.40 3.91 9.45
N TYR A 48 -21.81 5.04 9.06
CA TYR A 48 -22.26 6.37 9.49
C TYR A 48 -23.06 7.16 8.45
N LYS A 49 -23.28 6.62 7.24
CA LYS A 49 -23.94 7.33 6.12
C LYS A 49 -25.31 7.91 6.45
N ASP A 50 -26.10 7.22 7.28
CA ASP A 50 -27.46 7.63 7.65
C ASP A 50 -27.50 8.31 9.04
N THR A 51 -26.33 8.73 9.54
CA THR A 51 -26.20 9.35 10.86
C THR A 51 -25.63 10.76 10.75
N VAL A 52 -26.04 11.62 11.68
CA VAL A 52 -25.50 12.98 11.85
C VAL A 52 -24.25 12.97 12.76
N LYS A 53 -23.63 11.81 12.94
CA LYS A 53 -22.42 11.65 13.77
C LYS A 53 -21.20 11.52 12.89
N ASP A 54 -20.10 12.08 13.33
CA ASP A 54 -18.81 11.81 12.70
C ASP A 54 -18.44 10.34 12.89
N GLY A 55 -17.90 9.75 11.82
CA GLY A 55 -17.26 8.44 11.87
C GLY A 55 -15.84 8.56 12.40
N LEU A 56 -15.15 7.43 12.48
CA LEU A 56 -13.76 7.40 12.93
C LEU A 56 -12.81 8.00 11.88
N LEU A 57 -13.16 7.89 10.60
CA LEU A 57 -12.34 8.32 9.47
C LEU A 57 -13.02 9.41 8.64
N TRP A 58 -14.34 9.38 8.52
CA TRP A 58 -15.14 10.38 7.80
C TRP A 58 -15.95 11.25 8.75
N THR A 59 -15.78 12.56 8.66
CA THR A 59 -16.73 13.51 9.24
C THR A 59 -18.03 13.55 8.43
N VAL A 60 -19.12 14.05 9.03
CA VAL A 60 -20.40 14.28 8.34
C VAL A 60 -20.19 15.14 7.08
N SER A 61 -19.46 16.24 7.20
CA SER A 61 -19.18 17.14 6.07
C SER A 61 -18.42 16.44 4.94
N GLN A 62 -17.46 15.56 5.25
CA GLN A 62 -16.70 14.81 4.25
C GLN A 62 -17.57 13.75 3.56
N ARG A 63 -18.61 13.22 4.21
CA ARG A 63 -19.53 12.27 3.56
C ARG A 63 -20.38 12.94 2.49
N GLU A 64 -20.75 14.20 2.72
CA GLU A 64 -21.56 14.98 1.77
C GLU A 64 -20.71 15.55 0.62
N HIS A 65 -19.52 16.07 0.91
CA HIS A 65 -18.71 16.84 -0.06
C HIS A 65 -17.45 16.09 -0.56
N GLY A 66 -17.27 14.85 -0.12
CA GLY A 66 -16.08 14.04 -0.37
C GLY A 66 -14.87 14.41 0.50
N LEU A 67 -13.81 13.60 0.42
CA LEU A 67 -12.59 13.73 1.25
C LEU A 67 -11.87 15.07 1.12
N PHE A 68 -12.00 15.74 -0.03
CA PHE A 68 -11.37 17.02 -0.31
C PHE A 68 -12.35 18.20 -0.34
N GLY A 69 -13.64 17.97 -0.04
CA GLY A 69 -14.65 19.03 0.04
C GLY A 69 -14.85 19.84 -1.24
N ILE A 70 -14.68 19.20 -2.42
CA ILE A 70 -14.73 19.88 -3.73
C ILE A 70 -16.01 19.56 -4.52
N PHE A 71 -16.98 18.87 -3.92
CA PHE A 71 -18.27 18.56 -4.54
C PHE A 71 -19.42 19.07 -3.68
#